data_AF-A0A9D8SP75-F1
#
_entry.id   AF-A0A9D8SP75-F1
#
_cell.length_a   1.000
_cell.length_b   1.000
_cell.length_c   1.000
_cell.angle_alpha   90.00
_cell.angle_beta   90.00
_cell.angle_gamma   90.00
#
_symmetry.space_group_name_H-M   'P 1'
#
loop_
_entity.id
_entity.type
_entity.pdbx_description
1 polymer ?
#
loop_
_entity_poly.entity_id
_entity_poly.type
_entity_poly.pdbx_seq_one_letter_code
_entity_poly.pdbx_strand_id
1 'polypeptide(L)'
;MLQIINYIKKGKGVGLLIVLAAAVLSTIILMLSGRYVYSQARPQIMLIAQDFLPITVKDGKVVDPVGTYKRNDLGFGKPGGVFPIVLDTREEISQLPTAKQGLFLMRDKIYTVSPTQKRIFTWEDGVWDTERFETVLDYFSGIVFGILAIIGAAVFFLMYLFKTWLVSVLGLIGVKVMKKDEIFDFSVLMRLSAVL
;
A
#
# COMPACT_ATOMS: atom_id res chain seq x y z
N MET A 1 -3.29 40.41 14.41
CA MET A 1 -2.23 39.41 14.67
C MET A 1 -2.31 38.81 16.07
N LEU A 2 -2.37 39.62 17.14
CA LEU A 2 -2.51 39.16 18.55
C LEU A 2 -3.75 38.29 18.84
N GLN A 3 -4.89 38.55 18.19
CA GLN A 3 -6.11 37.75 18.38
C GLN A 3 -5.98 36.32 17.83
N ILE A 4 -5.29 36.13 16.69
CA ILE A 4 -5.05 34.80 16.10
C ILE A 4 -4.06 34.00 16.97
N ILE A 5 -3.01 34.67 17.47
CA ILE A 5 -2.02 34.04 18.37
C ILE A 5 -2.66 33.65 19.71
N ASN A 6 -3.51 34.51 20.28
CA ASN A 6 -4.27 34.18 21.50
C ASN A 6 -5.35 33.12 21.25
N TYR A 7 -5.91 33.04 20.04
CA TYR A 7 -6.85 31.99 19.64
C TYR A 7 -6.16 30.62 19.55
N ILE A 8 -4.97 30.54 18.96
CA ILE A 8 -4.15 29.32 18.94
C ILE A 8 -3.72 28.92 20.36
N LYS A 9 -3.33 29.89 21.20
CA LYS A 9 -2.97 29.64 22.62
C LYS A 9 -4.15 29.23 23.52
N LYS A 10 -5.37 29.65 23.20
CA LYS A 10 -6.58 29.36 24.02
C LYS A 10 -7.45 28.24 23.45
N GLY A 11 -7.23 27.83 22.20
CA GLY A 11 -7.92 26.70 21.58
C GLY A 11 -7.51 25.39 22.24
N LYS A 12 -8.45 24.67 22.85
CA LYS A 12 -8.19 23.38 23.53
C LYS A 12 -7.81 22.23 22.57
N GLY A 13 -7.69 22.47 21.25
CA GLY A 13 -7.32 21.46 20.26
C GLY A 13 -8.37 20.36 20.00
N VAL A 14 -9.56 20.44 20.62
CA VAL A 14 -10.59 19.40 20.59
C VAL A 14 -11.06 19.09 19.16
N GLY A 15 -11.23 20.11 18.31
CA GLY A 15 -11.57 19.92 16.90
C GLY A 15 -10.52 19.14 16.11
N LEU A 16 -9.24 19.44 16.36
CA LEU A 16 -8.14 18.72 15.71
C LEU A 16 -8.13 17.25 16.14
N LEU A 17 -8.42 16.97 17.42
CA LEU A 17 -8.53 15.61 17.95
C LEU A 17 -9.71 14.85 17.33
N ILE A 18 -10.87 15.50 17.14
CA ILE A 18 -12.04 14.90 16.48
C ILE A 18 -11.74 14.60 15.01
N VAL A 19 -11.09 15.53 14.30
CA VAL A 19 -10.68 15.33 12.90
C VAL A 19 -9.67 14.20 12.79
N LEU A 20 -8.72 14.12 13.72
CA LEU A 20 -7.76 13.02 13.81
C LEU A 20 -8.47 11.68 14.08
N ALA A 21 -9.39 11.64 15.04
CA ALA A 21 -10.17 10.45 15.35
C ALA A 21 -11.00 9.98 14.14
N ALA A 22 -11.64 10.90 13.42
CA ALA A 22 -12.38 10.60 12.19
C ALA A 22 -11.47 10.07 11.07
N ALA A 23 -10.26 10.62 10.93
CA ALA A 23 -9.26 10.16 9.97
C ALA A 23 -8.77 8.74 10.30
N VAL A 24 -8.50 8.46 11.57
CA VAL A 24 -8.11 7.12 12.04
C VAL A 24 -9.25 6.13 11.81
N LEU A 25 -10.49 6.47 12.15
CA LEU A 25 -11.66 5.61 11.93
C LEU A 25 -11.86 5.30 10.44
N SER A 26 -11.75 6.30 9.57
CA SER A 26 -11.85 6.11 8.11
C SER A 26 -10.75 5.21 7.58
N THR A 27 -9.54 5.34 8.12
CA THR A 27 -8.40 4.49 7.78
C THR A 27 -8.64 3.05 8.22
N ILE A 28 -9.17 2.82 9.42
CA ILE A 28 -9.50 1.48 9.90
C ILE A 28 -10.52 0.81 8.97
N ILE A 29 -11.58 1.54 8.57
CA ILE A 29 -12.58 1.01 7.63
C ILE A 29 -11.93 0.62 6.29
N LEU A 30 -11.09 1.50 5.74
CA LEU A 30 -10.37 1.23 4.49
C LEU A 30 -9.42 0.02 4.61
N MET A 31 -8.75 -0.14 5.75
CA MET A 31 -7.88 -1.29 6.03
C MET A 31 -8.67 -2.60 6.14
N LEU A 32 -9.85 -2.58 6.77
CA LEU A 32 -10.74 -3.74 6.84
C LEU A 32 -11.22 -4.14 5.45
N SER A 33 -11.64 -3.18 4.62
CA SER A 33 -12.00 -3.44 3.22
C SER A 33 -10.82 -4.00 2.42
N GLY A 34 -9.63 -3.43 2.60
CA GLY A 34 -8.41 -3.90 1.94
C GLY A 34 -8.05 -5.34 2.33
N ARG A 35 -8.16 -5.69 3.62
CA ARG A 35 -7.97 -7.08 4.08
C ARG A 35 -8.98 -8.04 3.48
N TYR A 36 -10.24 -7.63 3.32
CA TYR A 36 -11.24 -8.44 2.65
C TYR A 36 -10.90 -8.69 1.17
N VAL A 37 -10.50 -7.66 0.43
CA VAL A 37 -10.08 -7.85 -0.97
C VAL A 37 -8.85 -8.75 -1.07
N TYR A 38 -7.88 -8.59 -0.15
CA TYR A 38 -6.71 -9.46 -0.08
C TYR A 38 -7.08 -10.91 0.22
N SER A 39 -8.01 -11.17 1.14
CA SER A 39 -8.43 -12.55 1.43
C SER A 39 -9.11 -13.24 0.23
N GLN A 40 -9.77 -12.48 -0.65
CA GLN A 40 -10.32 -12.99 -1.91
C GLN A 40 -9.25 -13.23 -2.99
N ALA A 41 -8.20 -12.41 -3.03
CA ALA A 41 -7.11 -12.54 -3.99
C ALA A 41 -6.08 -13.62 -3.58
N ARG A 42 -5.92 -13.86 -2.27
CA ARG A 42 -4.93 -14.78 -1.69
C ARG A 42 -4.98 -16.19 -2.31
N PRO A 43 -6.15 -16.84 -2.49
CA PRO A 43 -6.20 -18.17 -3.10
C PRO A 43 -5.59 -18.21 -4.51
N GLN A 44 -5.81 -17.18 -5.32
CA GLN A 44 -5.26 -17.12 -6.68
C GLN A 44 -3.73 -16.98 -6.66
N ILE A 45 -3.20 -16.17 -5.74
CA ILE A 45 -1.75 -16.03 -5.53
C ILE A 45 -1.14 -17.37 -5.08
N MET A 46 -1.83 -18.10 -4.20
CA MET A 46 -1.40 -19.42 -3.72
C MET A 46 -1.40 -20.47 -4.83
N LEU A 47 -2.42 -20.49 -5.69
CA LEU A 47 -2.47 -21.43 -6.82
C LEU A 47 -1.28 -21.21 -7.76
N ILE A 48 -0.98 -19.95 -8.11
CA ILE A 48 0.17 -19.63 -8.96
C ILE A 48 1.47 -20.04 -8.27
N ALA A 49 1.60 -19.81 -6.96
CA ALA A 49 2.79 -20.20 -6.22
C ALA A 49 2.97 -21.71 -6.13
N GLN A 50 1.89 -22.47 -5.95
CA GLN A 50 1.90 -23.94 -5.94
C GLN A 50 2.38 -24.54 -7.26
N ASP A 51 2.18 -23.86 -8.38
CA ASP A 51 2.72 -24.30 -9.67
C ASP A 51 4.25 -24.29 -9.70
N PHE A 52 4.91 -23.41 -8.93
CA PHE A 52 6.37 -23.27 -8.90
C PHE A 52 7.04 -23.93 -7.70
N LEU A 53 6.35 -24.03 -6.57
CA LEU A 53 6.82 -24.63 -5.33
C LEU A 53 6.59 -26.16 -5.32
N PRO A 54 7.32 -26.94 -4.52
CA PRO A 54 8.43 -26.53 -3.66
C PRO A 54 9.73 -26.29 -4.43
N ILE A 55 10.60 -25.41 -3.91
CA ILE A 55 11.95 -25.16 -4.42
C ILE A 55 12.95 -25.40 -3.29
N THR A 56 13.85 -26.38 -3.44
CA THR A 56 14.93 -26.62 -2.48
C THR A 56 16.22 -25.99 -2.98
N VAL A 57 16.83 -25.15 -2.16
CA VAL A 57 18.12 -24.51 -2.43
C VAL A 57 19.18 -25.04 -1.48
N LYS A 58 20.33 -25.42 -2.03
CA LYS A 58 21.56 -25.70 -1.28
C LYS A 58 22.76 -25.04 -1.96
N ASP A 59 23.65 -24.47 -1.16
CA ASP A 59 24.86 -23.78 -1.63
C ASP A 59 24.55 -22.69 -2.67
N GLY A 60 23.44 -21.97 -2.49
CA GLY A 60 22.97 -20.92 -3.40
C GLY A 60 22.44 -21.43 -4.76
N LYS A 61 22.21 -22.74 -4.90
CA LYS A 61 21.69 -23.36 -6.13
C LYS A 61 20.40 -24.12 -5.89
N VAL A 62 19.48 -24.06 -6.85
CA VAL A 62 18.26 -24.87 -6.84
C VAL A 62 18.63 -26.34 -7.11
N VAL A 63 18.37 -27.18 -6.11
CA VAL A 63 18.61 -28.63 -6.13
C VAL A 63 17.32 -29.40 -6.40
N ASP A 64 16.15 -28.81 -6.21
CA ASP A 64 14.86 -29.40 -6.55
C ASP A 64 13.85 -28.27 -6.85
N PRO A 65 13.13 -28.27 -7.99
CA PRO A 65 13.18 -29.24 -9.08
C PRO A 65 14.40 -29.03 -9.99
N VAL A 66 15.13 -30.10 -10.34
CA VAL A 66 16.26 -30.06 -11.30
C VAL A 66 15.75 -30.13 -12.74
N GLY A 67 16.38 -29.40 -13.67
CA GLY A 67 16.12 -29.58 -15.11
C GLY A 67 14.73 -29.13 -15.59
N THR A 68 14.04 -28.34 -14.78
CA THR A 68 12.64 -27.99 -15.00
C THR A 68 12.52 -26.59 -15.60
N TYR A 69 11.65 -26.47 -16.60
CA TYR A 69 11.22 -25.19 -17.14
C TYR A 69 9.72 -25.03 -16.89
N LYS A 70 9.33 -24.04 -16.11
CA LYS A 70 7.94 -23.63 -15.90
C LYS A 70 7.80 -22.16 -16.22
N ARG A 71 6.71 -21.79 -16.88
CA ARG A 71 6.39 -20.40 -17.20
C ARG A 71 4.93 -20.16 -16.93
N ASN A 72 4.64 -19.10 -16.18
CA ASN A 72 3.30 -18.59 -15.97
C ASN A 72 3.29 -17.10 -16.27
N ASP A 73 2.27 -16.65 -16.98
CA ASP A 73 2.18 -15.29 -17.52
C ASP A 73 1.10 -14.53 -16.74
N LEU A 74 1.52 -13.64 -15.83
CA LEU A 74 0.57 -12.83 -15.06
C LEU A 74 -0.07 -11.77 -15.96
N GLY A 75 -1.36 -11.95 -16.25
CA GLY A 75 -2.15 -10.99 -17.02
C GLY A 75 -2.76 -9.90 -16.15
N PHE A 76 -2.38 -8.64 -16.37
CA PHE A 76 -2.98 -7.50 -15.67
C PHE A 76 -4.20 -6.88 -16.38
N GLY A 77 -4.95 -7.68 -17.14
CA GLY A 77 -6.20 -7.25 -17.81
C GLY A 77 -6.06 -6.21 -18.92
N LYS A 78 -4.83 -5.77 -19.27
CA LYS A 78 -4.55 -4.88 -20.41
C LYS A 78 -3.83 -5.63 -21.53
N PRO A 79 -4.14 -5.36 -22.82
CA PRO A 79 -3.40 -5.93 -23.93
C PRO A 79 -1.93 -5.47 -23.88
N GLY A 80 -1.00 -6.41 -23.75
CA GLY A 80 0.44 -6.16 -23.61
C GLY A 80 0.97 -6.03 -22.17
N GLY A 81 0.10 -6.05 -21.16
CA GLY A 81 0.47 -6.01 -19.74
C GLY A 81 0.68 -7.40 -19.15
N VAL A 82 1.48 -8.24 -19.81
CA VAL A 82 1.79 -9.60 -19.34
C VAL A 82 3.14 -9.59 -18.63
N PHE A 83 3.18 -10.05 -17.39
CA PHE A 83 4.41 -10.20 -16.62
C PHE A 83 4.74 -11.69 -16.46
N PRO A 84 5.66 -12.22 -17.29
CA PRO A 84 6.08 -13.62 -17.20
C PRO A 84 6.86 -13.87 -15.90
N ILE A 85 6.47 -14.93 -15.21
CA ILE A 85 7.22 -15.60 -14.16
C ILE A 85 7.76 -16.90 -14.76
N VAL A 86 9.09 -17.04 -14.82
CA VAL A 86 9.76 -18.19 -15.41
C VAL A 86 10.66 -18.84 -14.37
N LEU A 87 10.52 -20.13 -14.17
CA LEU A 87 11.45 -20.97 -13.42
C LEU A 87 12.20 -21.84 -14.42
N ASP A 88 13.52 -21.70 -14.50
CA ASP A 88 14.38 -22.51 -15.35
C ASP A 88 15.59 -23.01 -14.55
N THR A 89 15.59 -24.31 -14.24
CA THR A 89 16.65 -24.97 -13.46
C THR A 89 17.53 -25.88 -14.32
N ARG A 90 17.44 -25.76 -15.65
CA ARG A 90 18.18 -26.58 -16.62
C ARG A 90 19.65 -26.21 -16.70
N GLU A 91 19.95 -24.91 -16.70
CA GLU A 91 21.30 -24.40 -16.90
C GLU A 91 21.64 -23.30 -15.89
N GLU A 92 22.93 -23.13 -15.60
CA GLU A 92 23.45 -22.02 -14.81
C GLU A 92 23.70 -20.82 -15.73
N ILE A 93 23.17 -19.65 -15.37
CA ILE A 93 23.24 -18.50 -16.28
C ILE A 93 24.56 -17.76 -16.11
N SER A 94 25.44 -17.89 -17.10
CA SER A 94 26.70 -17.15 -17.17
C SER A 94 26.50 -15.66 -17.54
N GLN A 95 25.45 -15.34 -18.32
CA GLN A 95 25.12 -13.98 -18.73
C GLN A 95 23.60 -13.75 -18.67
N LEU A 96 23.18 -12.65 -18.04
CA LEU A 96 21.76 -12.30 -17.94
C LEU A 96 21.12 -12.28 -19.34
N PRO A 97 20.10 -13.10 -19.61
CA PRO A 97 19.44 -13.08 -20.90
C PRO A 97 18.83 -11.69 -21.13
N THR A 98 18.86 -11.26 -22.39
CA THR A 98 18.22 -10.02 -22.87
C THR A 98 16.71 -10.26 -22.92
N ALA A 99 16.12 -10.59 -21.77
CA ALA A 99 14.72 -10.97 -21.66
C ALA A 99 13.82 -9.74 -21.61
N LYS A 100 12.59 -9.92 -22.12
CA LYS A 100 11.47 -8.99 -21.91
C LYS A 100 11.15 -8.90 -20.41
N GLN A 101 10.51 -7.81 -19.99
CA GLN A 101 10.09 -7.57 -18.60
C GLN A 101 9.50 -8.83 -17.95
N GLY A 102 9.92 -9.20 -16.73
CA GLY A 102 9.51 -10.43 -16.06
C GLY A 102 10.33 -10.79 -14.80
N LEU A 103 9.87 -11.81 -14.07
CA LEU A 103 10.60 -12.45 -12.96
C LEU A 103 11.14 -13.80 -13.43
N PHE A 104 12.44 -14.00 -13.27
CA PHE A 104 13.12 -15.20 -13.74
C PHE A 104 13.89 -15.83 -12.58
N LEU A 105 13.52 -17.05 -12.26
CA LEU A 105 14.11 -17.89 -11.22
C LEU A 105 15.00 -18.91 -11.93
N MET A 106 16.32 -18.70 -11.88
CA MET A 106 17.31 -19.60 -12.47
C MET A 106 17.92 -20.51 -11.43
N ARG A 107 18.66 -21.53 -11.87
CA ARG A 107 19.35 -22.45 -10.97
C ARG A 107 20.26 -21.75 -9.96
N ASP A 108 21.00 -20.71 -10.35
CA ASP A 108 22.00 -20.03 -9.51
C ASP A 108 21.55 -18.64 -9.02
N LYS A 109 20.62 -17.99 -9.72
CA LYS A 109 20.23 -16.59 -9.46
C LYS A 109 18.75 -16.36 -9.70
N ILE A 110 18.20 -15.38 -8.98
CA ILE A 110 16.91 -14.78 -9.27
C ILE A 110 17.17 -13.44 -9.93
N TYR A 111 16.51 -13.14 -11.05
CA TYR A 111 16.56 -11.79 -11.61
C TYR A 111 15.19 -11.26 -11.99
N THR A 112 15.01 -9.97 -11.77
CA THR A 112 13.82 -9.23 -12.19
C THR A 112 14.22 -8.24 -13.27
N VAL A 113 13.48 -8.26 -14.37
CA VAL A 113 13.62 -7.29 -15.45
C VAL A 113 12.38 -6.40 -15.43
N SER A 114 12.58 -5.14 -15.11
CA SER A 114 11.60 -4.06 -15.22
C SER A 114 12.00 -3.14 -16.39
N PRO A 115 11.10 -2.34 -16.99
CA PRO A 115 11.46 -1.45 -18.11
C PRO A 115 12.61 -0.48 -17.78
N THR A 116 12.81 -0.19 -16.49
CA THR A 116 13.79 0.77 -15.99
C THR A 116 14.94 0.14 -15.21
N GLN A 117 14.84 -1.11 -14.75
CA GLN A 117 15.84 -1.70 -13.87
C GLN A 117 15.93 -3.21 -14.00
N LYS A 118 17.17 -3.73 -13.99
CA LYS A 118 17.48 -5.15 -13.78
C LYS A 118 17.99 -5.32 -12.35
N ARG A 119 17.41 -6.23 -11.58
CA ARG A 119 17.92 -6.59 -10.24
C ARG A 119 18.25 -8.07 -10.23
N ILE A 120 19.36 -8.40 -9.57
CA ILE A 120 19.83 -9.77 -9.36
C ILE A 120 19.79 -10.02 -7.87
N PHE A 121 19.24 -11.16 -7.47
CA PHE A 121 19.24 -11.66 -6.11
C PHE A 121 19.89 -13.05 -6.12
N THR A 122 20.69 -13.32 -5.09
CA THR A 122 21.23 -14.65 -4.82
C THR A 122 20.17 -15.47 -4.10
N TRP A 123 20.16 -16.78 -4.32
CA TRP A 123 19.30 -17.66 -3.55
C TRP A 123 19.73 -17.72 -2.09
N GLU A 124 18.75 -17.72 -1.18
CA GLU A 124 18.97 -18.08 0.20
C GLU A 124 18.78 -19.59 0.36
N ASP A 125 19.71 -20.21 1.08
CA ASP A 125 19.67 -21.65 1.34
C ASP A 125 18.42 -22.05 2.14
N GLY A 126 17.91 -23.23 1.81
CA GLY A 126 16.78 -23.84 2.49
C GLY A 126 15.67 -24.28 1.53
N VAL A 127 14.60 -24.80 2.14
CA VAL A 127 13.41 -25.24 1.41
C VAL A 127 12.43 -24.07 1.35
N TRP A 128 11.98 -23.77 0.14
CA TRP A 128 10.86 -22.90 -0.14
C TRP A 128 9.66 -23.80 -0.42
N ASP A 129 8.85 -24.02 0.61
CA ASP A 129 7.57 -24.71 0.52
C ASP A 129 6.41 -23.69 0.54
N THR A 130 5.20 -24.20 0.34
CA THR A 130 3.98 -23.39 0.34
C THR A 130 3.78 -22.66 1.68
N GLU A 131 4.14 -23.29 2.80
CA GLU A 131 3.99 -22.72 4.14
C GLU A 131 4.94 -21.54 4.38
N ARG A 132 6.21 -21.67 3.99
CA ARG A 132 7.18 -20.57 4.07
C ARG A 132 6.80 -19.44 3.11
N PHE A 133 6.30 -19.76 1.92
CA PHE A 133 5.80 -18.74 1.00
C PHE A 133 4.59 -17.99 1.56
N GLU A 134 3.63 -18.69 2.17
CA GLU A 134 2.46 -18.12 2.83
C GLU A 134 2.87 -17.18 3.97
N THR A 135 3.82 -17.62 4.81
CA THR A 135 4.36 -16.81 5.91
C THR A 135 5.02 -15.53 5.41
N VAL A 136 5.83 -15.64 4.35
CA VAL A 136 6.49 -14.48 3.73
C VAL A 136 5.47 -13.54 3.10
N LEU A 137 4.47 -14.08 2.39
CA LEU A 137 3.41 -13.29 1.78
C LEU A 137 2.60 -12.52 2.83
N ASP A 138 2.23 -13.17 3.93
CA ASP A 138 1.48 -12.52 5.01
C ASP A 138 2.33 -11.46 5.72
N TYR A 139 3.62 -11.70 5.93
CA TYR A 139 4.55 -10.70 6.45
C TYR A 139 4.65 -9.46 5.54
N PHE A 140 4.88 -9.66 4.24
CA PHE A 140 4.93 -8.57 3.27
C PHE A 140 3.61 -7.81 3.19
N SER A 141 2.49 -8.52 3.16
CA SER A 141 1.16 -7.91 3.16
C SER A 141 0.97 -7.04 4.40
N GLY A 142 1.37 -7.51 5.58
CA GLY A 142 1.30 -6.78 6.84
C GLY A 142 2.08 -5.47 6.80
N ILE A 143 3.31 -5.48 6.27
CA ILE A 143 4.12 -4.26 6.09
C ILE A 143 3.43 -3.28 5.15
N VAL A 144 2.96 -3.76 3.99
CA VAL A 144 2.30 -2.91 2.99
C VAL A 144 1.04 -2.27 3.56
N PHE A 145 0.18 -3.05 4.23
CA PHE A 145 -1.01 -2.52 4.90
C PHE A 145 -0.65 -1.54 6.02
N GLY A 146 0.42 -1.80 6.79
CA GLY A 146 0.91 -0.88 7.83
C GLY A 146 1.33 0.49 7.25
N ILE A 147 2.11 0.49 6.17
CA ILE A 147 2.53 1.72 5.49
C ILE A 147 1.31 2.46 4.91
N LEU A 148 0.41 1.72 4.24
CA LEU A 148 -0.82 2.29 3.69
C LEU A 148 -1.73 2.86 4.79
N ALA A 149 -1.73 2.29 6.00
CA ALA A 149 -2.51 2.81 7.12
C ALA A 149 -1.97 4.17 7.58
N ILE A 150 -0.65 4.31 7.72
CA ILE A 150 -0.03 5.58 8.11
C ILE A 150 -0.30 6.66 7.05
N ILE A 151 -0.07 6.33 5.77
CA ILE A 151 -0.32 7.25 4.66
C ILE A 151 -1.81 7.59 4.57
N GLY A 152 -2.69 6.58 4.67
CA GLY A 152 -4.13 6.75 4.63
C GLY A 152 -4.61 7.68 5.74
N ALA A 153 -4.16 7.48 6.97
CA ALA A 153 -4.51 8.35 8.10
C ALA A 153 -4.06 9.79 7.86
N ALA A 154 -2.84 10.01 7.36
CA ALA A 154 -2.34 11.34 7.03
C ALA A 154 -3.17 12.01 5.92
N VAL A 155 -3.49 11.27 4.85
CA VAL A 155 -4.29 11.78 3.71
C VAL A 155 -5.72 12.12 4.15
N PHE A 156 -6.39 11.23 4.90
CA PHE A 156 -7.74 11.48 5.42
C PHE A 156 -7.74 12.67 6.38
N PHE A 157 -6.72 12.78 7.23
CA PHE A 157 -6.58 13.90 8.16
C PHE A 157 -6.45 15.23 7.41
N LEU A 158 -5.55 15.31 6.42
CA LEU A 158 -5.37 16.51 5.60
C LEU A 158 -6.63 16.84 4.79
N MET A 159 -7.31 15.83 4.24
CA MET A 159 -8.55 16.03 3.50
C MET A 159 -9.67 16.57 4.40
N TYR A 160 -9.83 16.03 5.61
CA TYR A 160 -10.83 16.52 6.55
C TYR A 160 -10.50 17.91 7.08
N LEU A 161 -9.23 18.20 7.35
CA LEU A 161 -8.76 19.54 7.70
C LEU A 161 -9.05 20.54 6.58
N PHE A 162 -8.81 20.16 5.32
CA PHE A 162 -9.12 21.01 4.18
C PHE A 162 -10.64 21.23 4.03
N LYS A 163 -11.46 20.19 4.22
CA LYS A 163 -12.93 20.32 4.19
C LYS A 163 -13.44 21.25 5.29
N THR A 164 -12.97 21.11 6.53
CA THR A 164 -13.40 21.99 7.64
C THR A 164 -12.95 23.42 7.41
N TRP A 165 -11.76 23.63 6.85
CA TRP A 165 -11.30 24.94 6.42
C TRP A 165 -12.19 25.56 5.34
N LEU A 166 -12.54 24.79 4.30
CA LEU A 166 -13.38 25.26 3.19
C LEU A 166 -14.79 25.62 3.66
N VAL A 167 -15.40 24.80 4.52
CA VAL A 167 -16.70 25.10 5.14
C VAL A 167 -16.62 26.38 5.98
N SER A 168 -15.52 26.59 6.70
CA SER A 168 -15.32 27.80 7.51
C SER A 168 -15.22 29.06 6.64
N VAL A 169 -14.49 28.99 5.52
CA VAL A 169 -14.35 30.11 4.57
C VAL A 169 -15.68 30.42 3.87
N LEU A 170 -16.40 29.40 3.40
CA LEU A 170 -17.70 29.60 2.77
C LEU A 170 -18.75 30.12 3.76
N GLY A 171 -18.72 29.67 5.02
CA GLY A 171 -19.56 30.22 6.07
C GLY A 171 -19.32 31.72 6.28
N LEU A 172 -18.05 32.16 6.24
CA LEU A 172 -17.70 33.58 6.41
C LEU A 172 -18.26 34.45 5.29
N ILE A 173 -18.23 33.92 4.06
CA ILE A 173 -18.80 34.60 2.89
C ILE A 173 -20.33 34.62 2.99
N GLY A 174 -20.95 33.50 3.36
CA GLY A 174 -22.40 33.36 3.49
C GLY A 174 -23.00 34.35 4.51
N VAL A 175 -22.36 34.52 5.68
CA VAL A 175 -22.81 35.48 6.69
C VAL A 175 -22.71 36.92 6.20
N LYS A 176 -21.60 37.28 5.51
CA LYS A 176 -21.45 38.62 4.90
C LYS A 176 -22.51 38.90 3.84
N VAL A 177 -22.89 37.89 3.05
CA VAL A 177 -23.93 38.04 2.01
C VAL A 177 -25.33 38.16 2.63
N MET A 178 -25.60 37.46 3.74
CA MET A 178 -26.92 37.46 4.38
C MET A 178 -27.19 38.66 5.29
N LYS A 179 -26.20 39.54 5.57
CA LYS A 179 -26.31 40.71 6.47
C LYS A 179 -27.01 40.39 7.80
N LYS A 180 -26.85 39.15 8.27
CA LYS A 180 -27.41 38.62 9.51
C LYS A 180 -26.26 38.40 10.48
N ASP A 181 -25.61 39.50 10.82
CA ASP A 181 -24.43 39.53 11.69
C ASP A 181 -24.75 38.99 13.10
N GLU A 182 -26.03 39.03 13.50
CA GLU A 182 -26.50 38.58 14.82
C GLU A 182 -26.92 37.11 14.90
N ILE A 183 -27.24 36.44 13.77
CA ILE A 183 -27.74 35.04 13.81
C ILE A 183 -26.57 34.03 13.81
N PHE A 184 -25.41 34.45 13.31
CA PHE A 184 -24.21 33.64 13.28
C PHE A 184 -23.09 34.35 14.02
N ASP A 185 -23.15 34.29 15.35
CA ASP A 185 -22.03 34.67 16.20
C ASP A 185 -20.84 33.77 15.83
N PHE A 186 -19.99 34.29 14.95
CA PHE A 186 -18.92 33.56 14.30
C PHE A 186 -17.87 33.07 15.30
N SER A 187 -17.85 33.67 16.50
CA SER A 187 -17.08 33.22 17.64
C SER A 187 -17.53 31.85 18.18
N VAL A 188 -18.83 31.53 18.03
CA VAL A 188 -19.45 30.25 18.38
C VAL A 188 -19.34 29.24 17.24
N LEU A 189 -19.48 29.64 15.97
CA LEU A 189 -19.26 28.74 14.82
C LEU A 189 -17.79 28.31 14.65
N MET A 190 -16.83 29.22 14.87
CA MET A 190 -15.41 28.85 14.90
C MET A 190 -15.08 27.94 16.08
N ARG A 191 -15.81 28.06 17.20
CA ARG A 191 -15.78 27.08 18.28
C ARG A 191 -16.44 25.76 17.90
N LEU A 192 -17.42 25.73 17.00
CA LEU A 192 -18.09 24.51 16.53
C LEU A 192 -17.27 23.69 15.53
N SER A 193 -16.28 24.29 14.87
CA SER A 193 -15.19 23.52 14.24
C SER A 193 -14.25 22.84 15.27
N ALA A 194 -14.45 23.14 16.56
CA ALA A 194 -13.79 22.52 17.70
C ALA A 194 -14.72 21.90 18.75
N VAL A 195 -16.04 21.94 18.59
CA VAL A 195 -17.01 21.51 19.61
C VAL A 195 -18.30 21.12 18.90
N LEU A 196 -18.75 19.90 19.17
CA LEU A 196 -20.10 19.43 18.90
C LEU A 196 -21.12 20.30 19.64
#